data_AF-A0A3B8Z433-F1
#
_entry.id   AF-A0A3B8Z433-F1
#
_cell.length_a   1.000
_cell.length_b   1.000
_cell.length_c   1.000
_cell.angle_alpha   90.00
_cell.angle_beta   90.00
_cell.angle_gamma   90.00
#
_symmetry.space_group_name_H-M   'P 1'
#
loop_
_entity.id
_entity.type
_entity.pdbx_description
1 polymer ?
#
loop_
_entity_poly.entity_id
_entity_poly.type
_entity_poly.pdbx_seq_one_letter_code
_entity_poly.pdbx_strand_id
1 'polypeptide(L)' 'VNRWPHGYAYGYDPDSDRVAFDPDSWPAEKRVWVNGSRRFGNISIASSDSASNAMAEAAIGEANRAVNDLN' A
#
# COMPACT_ATOMS: atom_id res chain seq x y z
N VAL A 1 -17.34 14.54 17.13
CA VAL A 1 -16.50 14.09 16.00
C VAL A 1 -15.26 13.45 16.59
N ASN A 2 -15.25 12.11 16.67
CA ASN A 2 -14.11 11.38 17.21
C ASN A 2 -12.92 11.55 16.26
N ARG A 3 -11.82 12.00 16.84
CA ARG A 3 -10.60 12.53 16.18
C ARG A 3 -9.44 11.58 16.39
N TRP A 4 -9.70 10.30 16.19
CA TRP A 4 -8.64 9.41 15.75
C TRP A 4 -8.58 9.61 14.24
N PRO A 5 -7.54 10.24 13.65
CA PRO A 5 -7.35 10.16 12.22
C PRO A 5 -6.88 8.72 11.99
N HIS A 6 -7.83 7.78 11.97
CA HIS A 6 -7.52 6.37 11.81
C HIS A 6 -6.72 6.26 10.51
N GLY A 7 -5.45 5.84 10.64
CA GLY A 7 -4.53 5.56 9.55
C GLY A 7 -5.11 4.42 8.72
N TYR A 8 -6.04 4.78 7.85
CA TYR A 8 -6.62 3.90 6.86
C TYR A 8 -5.81 4.07 5.59
N ALA A 9 -5.45 2.96 4.95
CA ALA A 9 -4.77 3.02 3.67
C ALA A 9 -5.63 3.79 2.66
N TYR A 10 -5.03 4.72 1.93
CA TYR A 10 -5.69 5.44 0.85
C TYR A 10 -4.64 5.86 -0.18
N GLY A 11 -5.07 6.09 -1.42
CA GLY A 11 -4.21 6.75 -2.40
C GLY A 11 -3.81 8.11 -1.87
N TYR A 12 -2.52 8.33 -1.63
CA TYR A 12 -1.99 9.58 -1.11
C TYR A 12 -0.90 10.13 -2.04
N ASP A 13 -1.03 11.39 -2.40
CA ASP A 13 -0.01 12.14 -3.13
C ASP A 13 0.81 13.00 -2.15
N PRO A 14 2.07 12.62 -1.88
CA PRO A 14 2.93 13.38 -0.98
C PRO A 14 3.36 14.74 -1.56
N ASP A 15 3.31 14.94 -2.89
CA ASP A 15 3.67 16.21 -3.51
C ASP A 15 2.58 17.27 -3.32
N SER A 16 1.31 16.85 -3.38
CA SER A 16 0.15 17.74 -3.26
C SER A 16 -0.55 17.69 -1.89
N ASP A 17 -0.14 16.78 -1.01
CA ASP A 17 -0.75 16.50 0.29
C ASP A 17 -2.26 16.22 0.20
N ARG A 18 -2.64 15.40 -0.80
CA ARG A 18 -4.05 15.12 -1.13
C ARG A 18 -4.27 13.66 -1.46
N VAL A 19 -5.55 13.28 -1.53
CA VAL A 19 -5.98 11.98 -2.02
C VAL A 19 -5.60 11.81 -3.49
N ALA A 20 -4.94 10.71 -3.81
CA ALA A 20 -4.68 10.24 -5.16
C ALA A 20 -5.77 9.25 -5.58
N PHE A 21 -6.38 9.49 -6.74
CA PHE A 21 -7.48 8.63 -7.25
C PHE A 21 -7.00 7.50 -8.16
N ASP A 22 -5.82 7.66 -8.77
CA ASP A 22 -5.20 6.65 -9.64
C ASP A 22 -3.67 6.57 -9.39
N PRO A 23 -3.26 6.22 -8.17
CA PRO A 23 -1.84 6.10 -7.82
C PRO A 23 -1.14 4.94 -8.57
N ASP A 24 -1.90 3.99 -9.11
CA ASP A 24 -1.40 2.85 -9.88
C ASP A 24 -0.96 3.19 -11.31
N SER A 25 -1.28 4.36 -11.84
CA SER A 25 -0.74 4.83 -13.12
C SER A 25 0.61 5.55 -12.99
N TRP A 26 1.08 5.81 -11.76
CA TRP A 26 2.29 6.57 -11.54
C TRP A 26 3.56 5.80 -11.90
N PRO A 27 4.68 6.49 -12.20
CA PRO A 27 5.99 5.86 -12.28
C PRO A 27 6.34 5.09 -11.00
N ALA A 28 7.09 3.99 -11.09
CA ALA A 28 7.41 3.12 -9.96
C ALA A 28 8.10 3.88 -8.80
N GLU A 29 8.86 4.93 -9.12
CA GLU A 29 9.59 5.75 -8.16
C GLU A 29 8.65 6.54 -7.24
N LYS A 30 7.43 6.86 -7.70
CA LYS A 30 6.40 7.54 -6.90
C LYS A 30 5.53 6.58 -6.10
N ARG A 31 5.61 5.26 -6.36
CA ARG A 31 4.82 4.24 -5.67
C ARG A 31 5.49 3.83 -4.36
N VAL A 32 5.52 4.72 -3.38
CA VAL A 32 6.24 4.53 -2.11
C VAL A 32 5.79 3.27 -1.35
N TRP A 33 4.52 2.88 -1.48
CA TRP A 33 3.99 1.64 -0.90
C TRP A 33 4.66 0.39 -1.48
N VAL A 34 4.96 0.36 -2.78
CA VAL A 34 5.67 -0.75 -3.43
C VAL A 34 7.07 -0.89 -2.85
N ASN A 35 7.76 0.23 -2.64
CA ASN A 35 9.09 0.20 -2.03
C ASN A 35 9.06 -0.24 -0.57
N GLY A 36 8.03 0.17 0.18
CA GLY A 36 7.83 -0.17 1.59
C GLY A 36 7.34 -1.60 1.83
N SER A 37 6.69 -2.24 0.85
CA SER A 37 6.16 -3.60 0.96
C SER A 37 7.11 -4.69 0.44
N ARG A 38 8.32 -4.32 0.02
CA ARG A 38 9.36 -5.26 -0.43
C ARG A 38 9.73 -6.25 0.66
N ARG A 39 9.90 -7.51 0.26
CA ARG A 39 10.42 -8.59 1.11
C ARG A 39 11.81 -8.25 1.66
N PHE A 40 12.04 -8.61 2.93
CA PHE A 40 13.33 -8.54 3.59
C PHE A 40 13.77 -9.93 4.08
N GLY A 41 14.78 -10.51 3.44
CA GLY A 41 15.26 -11.85 3.81
C GLY A 41 14.15 -12.90 3.64
N ASN A 42 13.65 -13.49 4.72
CA ASN A 42 12.51 -14.44 4.69
C ASN A 42 11.21 -13.83 5.25
N ILE A 43 11.11 -12.49 5.25
CA ILE A 43 9.96 -11.76 5.80
C ILE A 43 9.32 -10.96 4.66
N SER A 44 8.08 -11.32 4.30
CA SER A 44 7.26 -10.54 3.36
C SER A 44 6.24 -9.69 4.12
N ILE A 45 5.88 -8.54 3.55
CA ILE A 45 4.95 -7.56 4.16
C ILE A 45 3.66 -7.57 3.35
N ALA A 46 2.52 -7.69 4.04
CA ALA A 46 1.19 -7.63 3.43
C ALA A 46 0.21 -6.87 4.33
N SER A 47 -0.45 -5.88 3.74
CA SER A 47 -1.61 -5.17 4.29
C SER A 47 -2.27 -4.35 3.18
N SER A 48 -3.40 -3.71 3.45
CA SER A 48 -4.00 -2.70 2.57
C SER A 48 -3.04 -1.55 2.20
N ASP A 49 -2.17 -1.13 3.14
CA ASP A 49 -1.17 -0.08 2.94
C ASP A 49 -0.12 -0.49 1.92
N SER A 50 0.15 -1.80 1.79
CA SER A 50 1.09 -2.34 0.80
C SER A 50 0.60 -2.18 -0.64
N ALA A 51 -0.67 -1.81 -0.83
CA ALA A 51 -1.30 -1.50 -2.11
C ALA A 51 -1.82 -0.06 -2.20
N SER A 52 -1.53 0.80 -1.20
CA SER A 52 -2.10 2.16 -1.11
C SER A 52 -3.63 2.21 -1.24
N ASN A 53 -4.32 1.17 -0.75
CA ASN A 53 -5.74 0.98 -1.00
C ASN A 53 -6.46 0.47 0.25
N ALA A 54 -7.41 1.27 0.70
CA ALA A 54 -8.42 1.04 1.72
C ALA A 54 -9.07 -0.35 1.76
N MET A 55 -9.32 -0.92 0.59
CA MET A 55 -10.29 -2.01 0.42
C MET A 55 -9.77 -3.34 0.97
N ALA A 56 -10.68 -4.18 1.47
CA ALA A 56 -10.33 -5.50 2.02
C ALA A 56 -9.70 -6.41 0.96
N GLU A 57 -10.17 -6.30 -0.28
CA GLU A 57 -9.66 -7.01 -1.46
C GLU A 57 -8.19 -6.67 -1.71
N ALA A 58 -7.76 -5.44 -1.41
CA ALA A 58 -6.36 -5.04 -1.54
C ALA A 58 -5.48 -5.79 -0.53
N ALA A 59 -5.92 -5.90 0.73
CA ALA A 59 -5.19 -6.68 1.74
C ALA A 59 -5.11 -8.18 1.38
N ILE A 60 -6.16 -8.74 0.78
CA ILE A 60 -6.18 -10.13 0.28
C ILE A 60 -5.21 -10.29 -0.90
N GLY A 61 -5.22 -9.35 -1.85
CA GLY A 61 -4.29 -9.32 -2.98
C GLY A 61 -2.84 -9.26 -2.53
N GLU A 62 -2.53 -8.39 -1.58
CA GLU A 62 -1.18 -8.25 -1.00
C GLU A 62 -0.75 -9.48 -0.20
N ALA A 63 -1.68 -10.17 0.48
CA ALA A 63 -1.38 -11.44 1.13
C ALA A 63 -0.99 -12.51 0.10
N ASN A 64 -1.73 -12.62 -1.01
CA ASN A 64 -1.37 -13.53 -2.11
C ASN A 64 -0.01 -13.16 -2.73
N ARG A 65 0.26 -11.87 -2.95
CA ARG A 65 1.56 -11.40 -3.44
C ARG A 65 2.69 -11.78 -2.48
N ALA A 66 2.55 -11.48 -1.19
CA ALA A 66 3.57 -11.74 -0.18
C ALA A 66 3.89 -13.22 0.02
N VAL A 67 2.91 -14.12 -0.14
CA VAL A 67 3.15 -15.57 -0.18
C VAL A 67 4.01 -15.95 -1.38
N ASN A 68 3.71 -15.40 -2.56
CA ASN A 68 4.50 -15.66 -3.76
C ASN A 68 5.92 -15.08 -3.67
N ASP A 69 6.12 -13.95 -2.99
CA ASP A 69 7.43 -13.38 -2.73
C ASP A 69 8.35 -14.32 -1.93
N LEU A 70 7.81 -15.26 -1.15
CA LEU A 70 8.58 -16.20 -0.31
C LEU A 70 9.04 -17.47 -1.05
N ASN A 71 8.49 -17.74 -2.23
CA ASN A 71 8.88 -18.86 -3.09
C ASN A 71 10.14 -18.55 -3.89
#